data_AF-G2R9T2-F1
#
_entry.id   AF-G2R9T2-F1
#
_cell.length_a   1.000
_cell.length_b   1.000
_cell.length_c   1.000
_cell.angle_alpha   90.00
_cell.angle_beta   90.00
_cell.angle_gamma   90.00
#
_symmetry.space_group_name_H-M   'P 1'
#
loop_
_entity.id
_entity.type
_entity.pdbx_description
1 polymer ?
#
loop_
_entity_poly.entity_id
_entity_poly.type
_entity_poly.pdbx_seq_one_letter_code
_entity_poly.pdbx_strand_id
1 'polypeptide(L)'
;MDVLASAPAPATVVEACLEDGFALGAGGGLRIAAAGGCGALLVGGEAFAWRPWEAGPAASSAAAAAGGMMEEDGKGGGRRRRRRLLNDKGQWEVGKEAFALLGLLWPRPDLLILGLGPEIRPLSPATRQAISDLGMRVEVLDTRNAASQYNLLATERGVDDVAAALIPIGWKEGAE
;
A
#
# COMPACT_ATOMS: atom_id res chain seq x y z
N MET A 1 5.10 1.79 41.01
CA MET A 1 5.77 2.76 40.13
C MET A 1 5.68 2.16 38.75
N ASP A 2 4.58 2.43 38.06
CA ASP A 2 4.32 1.95 36.71
C ASP A 2 4.80 3.03 35.75
N VAL A 3 5.91 2.77 35.06
CA VAL A 3 6.71 3.77 34.35
C VAL A 3 6.46 3.74 32.84
N LEU A 4 5.41 3.05 32.35
CA LEU A 4 5.19 2.88 30.90
C LEU A 4 3.73 3.09 30.44
N ALA A 5 3.01 4.04 31.04
CA ALA A 5 1.71 4.44 30.50
C ALA A 5 1.83 5.78 29.77
N SER A 6 1.64 5.73 28.45
CA SER A 6 1.52 6.83 27.48
C SER A 6 2.75 7.07 26.58
N ALA A 7 3.13 6.06 25.79
CA ALA A 7 3.65 6.41 24.47
C ALA A 7 2.54 7.19 23.73
N PRO A 8 2.81 8.39 23.18
CA PRO A 8 1.82 9.14 22.44
C PRO A 8 1.31 8.29 21.27
N ALA A 9 0.02 8.40 20.95
CA ALA A 9 -0.56 7.69 19.83
C ALA A 9 0.23 8.01 18.54
N PRO A 10 0.51 7.02 17.70
CA PRO A 10 1.25 7.24 16.46
C PRO A 10 0.60 8.32 15.59
N ALA A 11 1.41 9.17 14.96
CA ALA A 11 0.90 10.14 13.98
C ALA A 11 0.26 9.45 12.75
N THR A 12 0.51 8.15 12.56
CA THR A 12 -0.03 7.31 11.49
C THR A 12 -1.39 6.69 11.80
N VAL A 13 -1.99 6.95 12.96
CA VAL A 13 -3.33 6.45 13.28
C VAL A 13 -4.31 6.92 12.21
N VAL A 14 -4.98 5.96 11.56
CA VAL A 14 -5.98 6.23 10.53
C VAL A 14 -7.29 6.64 11.20
N GLU A 15 -7.67 7.91 11.08
CA GLU A 15 -8.94 8.43 11.62
C GLU A 15 -10.09 8.29 10.62
N ALA A 16 -9.81 8.45 9.33
CA ALA A 16 -10.83 8.31 8.28
C ALA A 16 -10.27 7.68 7.00
N CYS A 17 -11.03 6.72 6.45
CA CYS A 17 -10.87 6.22 5.10
C CYS A 17 -11.82 7.01 4.18
N LEU A 18 -11.27 7.79 3.26
CA LEU A 18 -11.99 8.65 2.33
C LEU A 18 -12.11 7.99 0.95
N GLU A 19 -12.98 8.51 0.09
CA GLU A 19 -13.15 8.00 -1.27
C GLU A 19 -11.86 8.08 -2.10
N ASP A 20 -11.06 9.13 -1.89
CA ASP A 20 -9.85 9.43 -2.64
C ASP A 20 -8.56 9.36 -1.80
N GLY A 21 -8.65 8.92 -0.55
CA GLY A 21 -7.49 8.97 0.35
C GLY A 21 -7.77 8.63 1.81
N PHE A 22 -6.94 9.20 2.68
CA PHE A 22 -6.91 8.92 4.12
C PHE A 22 -6.66 10.20 4.93
N ALA A 23 -7.31 10.29 6.09
CA ALA A 23 -6.96 11.26 7.13
C ALA A 23 -6.27 10.53 8.29
N LEU A 24 -5.12 11.04 8.71
CA LEU A 24 -4.22 10.44 9.68
C LEU A 24 -3.88 11.41 10.81
N GLY A 25 -3.59 10.84 11.98
CA GLY A 25 -3.15 11.57 13.17
C GLY A 25 -4.26 12.35 13.86
N ALA A 26 -4.05 12.69 15.13
CA ALA A 26 -5.04 13.33 15.98
C ALA A 26 -5.59 14.63 15.35
N GLY A 27 -6.89 14.63 15.05
CA GLY A 27 -7.59 15.80 14.48
C GLY A 27 -7.46 15.93 12.95
N GLY A 28 -7.03 14.89 12.25
CA GLY A 28 -6.97 14.83 10.79
C GLY A 28 -5.97 15.79 10.15
N GLY A 29 -4.92 16.17 10.89
CA GLY A 29 -3.90 17.14 10.47
C GLY A 29 -3.09 16.68 9.24
N LEU A 30 -2.90 15.37 9.08
CA LEU A 30 -2.24 14.79 7.91
C LEU A 30 -3.27 14.14 6.98
N ARG A 31 -3.26 14.51 5.70
CA ARG A 31 -4.15 13.94 4.69
C ARG A 31 -3.35 13.42 3.51
N ILE A 32 -3.54 12.15 3.19
CA ILE A 32 -3.02 11.53 1.97
C ILE A 32 -4.19 11.43 1.01
N ALA A 33 -4.35 12.45 0.17
CA ALA A 33 -5.37 12.50 -0.87
C ALA A 33 -4.79 13.20 -2.10
N ALA A 34 -5.17 12.75 -3.29
CA ALA A 34 -4.78 13.38 -4.55
C ALA A 34 -5.89 13.21 -5.57
N ALA A 35 -5.95 14.11 -6.56
CA ALA A 35 -6.88 13.97 -7.67
C ALA A 35 -6.72 12.60 -8.36
N GLY A 36 -7.83 11.88 -8.49
CA GLY A 36 -7.88 10.49 -8.97
C GLY A 36 -7.75 9.44 -7.87
N GLY A 37 -7.49 9.81 -6.62
CA GLY A 37 -7.33 8.88 -5.50
C GLY A 37 -5.86 8.52 -5.25
N CYS A 38 -5.49 8.42 -3.98
CA CYS A 38 -4.16 8.04 -3.49
C CYS A 38 -4.27 6.96 -2.41
N GLY A 39 -3.46 5.91 -2.54
CA GLY A 39 -3.25 4.95 -1.46
C GLY A 39 -2.35 5.53 -0.38
N ALA A 40 -2.31 4.88 0.78
CA ALA A 40 -1.40 5.18 1.86
C ALA A 40 -0.51 3.97 2.16
N LEU A 41 0.79 4.21 2.29
CA LEU A 41 1.74 3.24 2.84
C LEU A 41 2.23 3.78 4.19
N LEU A 42 1.88 3.09 5.27
CA LEU A 42 2.19 3.45 6.64
C LEU A 42 3.28 2.52 7.16
N VAL A 43 4.41 3.08 7.60
CA VAL A 43 5.55 2.29 8.06
C VAL A 43 6.47 3.11 8.95
N GLY A 44 6.95 2.53 10.07
CA GLY A 44 7.90 3.19 10.96
C GLY A 44 7.40 4.53 11.55
N GLY A 45 6.08 4.67 11.71
CA GLY A 45 5.47 5.92 12.18
C GLY A 45 5.40 7.04 11.13
N GLU A 46 5.73 6.73 9.88
CA GLU A 46 5.64 7.62 8.73
C GLU A 46 4.49 7.19 7.80
N ALA A 47 3.99 8.14 7.01
CA ALA A 47 2.92 7.90 6.05
C ALA A 47 3.26 8.43 4.66
N PHE A 48 3.21 7.56 3.67
CA PHE A 48 3.60 7.85 2.28
C PHE A 48 2.41 7.74 1.33
N ALA A 49 2.36 8.64 0.36
CA ALA A 49 1.48 8.49 -0.79
C ALA A 49 1.89 7.24 -1.58
N TRP A 50 0.92 6.36 -1.84
CA TRP A 50 1.17 5.07 -2.48
C TRP A 50 0.24 4.84 -3.66
N ARG A 51 0.81 4.51 -4.82
CA ARG A 51 0.08 4.35 -6.08
C ARG A 51 0.51 3.06 -6.80
N PRO A 52 0.13 1.89 -6.30
CA PRO A 52 0.59 0.62 -6.86
C PRO A 52 0.14 0.40 -8.31
N TRP A 53 -0.94 1.04 -8.73
CA TRP A 53 -1.44 1.00 -10.11
C TRP A 53 -0.51 1.68 -11.13
N GLU A 54 0.45 2.50 -10.67
CA GLU A 54 1.47 3.10 -11.54
C GLU A 54 2.66 2.14 -11.77
N ALA A 55 2.88 1.17 -10.86
CA ALA A 55 4.00 0.22 -10.93
C ALA A 55 3.82 -0.88 -12.01
N GLY A 56 2.60 -1.08 -12.51
CA GLY A 56 2.29 -2.12 -13.49
C GLY A 56 2.24 -3.55 -12.92
N PRO A 57 1.88 -4.55 -13.74
CA PRO A 57 1.76 -5.95 -13.30
C PRO A 57 3.13 -6.55 -12.98
N ALA A 58 3.17 -7.53 -12.08
CA ALA A 58 4.41 -8.16 -11.61
C ALA A 58 5.26 -8.79 -12.74
N ALA A 59 4.61 -9.31 -13.77
CA ALA A 59 5.31 -9.85 -14.94
C ALA A 59 6.11 -8.77 -15.71
N SER A 60 5.63 -7.53 -15.74
CA SER A 60 6.28 -6.44 -16.47
C SER A 60 7.56 -5.95 -15.78
N SER A 61 7.66 -6.12 -14.47
CA SER A 61 8.81 -5.61 -13.72
C SER A 61 9.99 -6.56 -13.61
N ALA A 62 9.76 -7.86 -13.83
CA ALA A 62 10.83 -8.81 -14.12
C ALA A 62 11.55 -8.46 -15.43
N ALA A 63 10.82 -8.00 -16.45
CA ALA A 63 11.40 -7.58 -17.74
C ALA A 63 12.15 -6.25 -17.66
N ALA A 64 11.68 -5.30 -16.83
CA ALA A 64 12.33 -4.00 -16.66
C ALA A 64 13.73 -4.08 -16.00
N ALA A 65 13.97 -5.09 -15.15
CA ALA A 65 15.27 -5.32 -14.51
C ALA A 65 16.33 -5.92 -15.46
N ALA A 66 15.95 -6.36 -16.66
CA ALA A 66 16.84 -7.03 -17.62
C ALA A 66 17.48 -6.09 -18.68
N GLY A 67 17.35 -4.77 -18.54
CA GLY A 67 18.08 -3.82 -19.40
C GLY A 67 17.71 -3.90 -20.89
N GLY A 68 16.44 -4.14 -21.21
CA GLY A 68 15.94 -4.04 -22.59
C GLY A 68 15.88 -2.58 -23.04
N MET A 69 16.60 -2.27 -24.13
CA MET A 69 16.52 -1.00 -24.86
C MET A 69 15.04 -0.62 -25.07
N MET A 70 14.61 0.51 -24.52
CA MET A 70 13.29 1.05 -24.82
C MET A 70 13.31 1.55 -26.27
N GLU A 71 12.67 0.82 -27.18
CA GLU A 71 12.26 1.40 -28.45
C GLU A 71 11.21 2.47 -28.17
N GLU A 72 11.62 3.72 -28.39
CA GLU A 72 10.78 4.89 -28.31
C GLU A 72 9.95 4.98 -29.59
N ASP A 73 8.90 4.15 -29.68
CA ASP A 73 7.92 4.29 -30.75
C ASP A 73 7.02 5.49 -30.44
N GLY A 74 7.40 6.61 -31.07
CA GLY A 74 6.69 7.87 -31.04
C GLY A 74 5.27 7.75 -31.56
N LYS A 75 4.29 7.70 -30.63
CA LYS A 75 2.95 8.28 -30.82
C LYS A 75 2.51 8.99 -29.54
N GLY A 76 2.70 10.30 -29.56
CA GLY A 76 2.21 11.24 -28.56
C GLY A 76 0.70 11.11 -28.36
N GLY A 77 0.33 11.02 -27.09
CA GLY A 77 -1.03 10.87 -26.60
C GLY A 77 -0.93 10.17 -25.26
N GLY A 78 -0.80 10.95 -24.19
CA GLY A 78 -0.68 10.44 -22.82
C GLY A 78 -1.85 9.53 -22.48
N ARG A 79 -1.70 8.23 -22.76
CA ARG A 79 -2.63 7.21 -22.31
C ARG A 79 -2.50 7.21 -20.80
N ARG A 80 -3.40 7.90 -20.10
CA ARG A 80 -3.70 7.63 -18.69
C ARG A 80 -3.82 6.12 -18.59
N ARG A 81 -2.78 5.44 -18.09
CA ARG A 81 -2.79 3.99 -17.96
C ARG A 81 -4.02 3.68 -17.12
N ARG A 82 -4.97 2.93 -17.67
CA ARG A 82 -6.16 2.52 -16.92
C ARG A 82 -5.69 1.95 -15.60
N ARG A 83 -6.12 2.59 -14.52
CA ARG A 83 -5.81 2.26 -13.14
C ARG A 83 -6.29 0.84 -12.85
N ARG A 84 -5.42 -0.15 -12.99
CA ARG A 84 -5.75 -1.57 -12.81
C ARG A 84 -4.86 -2.21 -11.77
N LEU A 85 -5.48 -2.98 -10.89
CA LEU A 85 -4.83 -3.79 -9.85
C LEU A 85 -5.28 -5.25 -9.91
N LEU A 86 -6.18 -5.60 -10.84
CA LEU A 86 -6.65 -6.96 -11.02
C LEU A 86 -6.06 -7.58 -12.28
N ASN A 87 -5.57 -8.81 -12.16
CA ASN A 87 -5.20 -9.62 -13.32
C ASN A 87 -6.44 -10.26 -13.98
N ASP A 88 -6.24 -10.96 -15.09
CA ASP A 88 -7.33 -11.61 -15.85
C ASP A 88 -8.10 -12.67 -15.05
N LYS A 89 -7.54 -13.14 -13.93
CA LYS A 89 -8.15 -14.11 -13.00
C LYS A 89 -8.89 -13.42 -11.85
N GLY A 90 -8.98 -12.09 -11.84
CA GLY A 90 -9.60 -11.31 -10.77
C GLY A 90 -8.81 -11.32 -9.46
N GLN A 91 -7.53 -11.68 -9.50
CA GLN A 91 -6.63 -11.62 -8.35
C GLN A 91 -5.95 -10.26 -8.30
N TRP A 92 -5.69 -9.76 -7.09
CA TRP A 92 -4.97 -8.52 -6.89
C TRP A 92 -3.47 -8.72 -7.17
N GLU A 93 -2.95 -7.93 -8.11
CA GLU A 93 -1.61 -8.09 -8.65
C GLU A 93 -0.92 -6.74 -8.85
N VAL A 94 0.30 -6.65 -8.31
CA VAL A 94 1.19 -5.51 -8.44
C VAL A 94 2.64 -6.00 -8.51
N GLY A 95 3.49 -5.24 -9.21
CA GLY A 95 4.93 -5.47 -9.22
C GLY A 95 5.61 -5.23 -7.88
N LYS A 96 6.78 -5.85 -7.71
CA LYS A 96 7.64 -5.72 -6.52
C LYS A 96 8.02 -4.27 -6.20
N GLU A 97 8.05 -3.42 -7.22
CA GLU A 97 8.33 -1.99 -7.18
C GLU A 97 7.32 -1.25 -6.29
N ALA A 98 6.07 -1.72 -6.26
CA ALA A 98 5.04 -1.16 -5.38
C ALA A 98 5.41 -1.30 -3.90
N PHE A 99 6.28 -2.23 -3.54
CA PHE A 99 6.76 -2.50 -2.18
C PHE A 99 8.25 -2.18 -2.00
N ALA A 100 8.91 -1.54 -2.98
CA ALA A 100 10.35 -1.34 -2.95
C ALA A 100 10.82 -0.57 -1.70
N LEU A 101 10.02 0.37 -1.20
CA LEU A 101 10.33 1.09 0.03
C LEU A 101 10.55 0.14 1.21
N LEU A 102 9.73 -0.90 1.35
CA LEU A 102 9.85 -1.89 2.44
C LEU A 102 11.15 -2.68 2.39
N GLY A 103 11.73 -2.83 1.19
CA GLY A 103 13.04 -3.44 1.00
C GLY A 103 14.21 -2.60 1.52
N LEU A 104 14.03 -1.28 1.60
CA LEU A 104 15.06 -0.32 2.01
C LEU A 104 15.05 0.01 3.51
N LEU A 105 14.06 -0.48 4.25
CA LEU A 105 13.88 -0.18 5.67
C LEU A 105 14.67 -1.14 6.57
N TRP A 106 15.22 -0.58 7.65
CA TRP A 106 15.81 -1.33 8.75
C TRP A 106 15.49 -0.65 10.11
N PRO A 107 15.02 -1.39 11.13
CA PRO A 107 14.57 -2.79 11.06
C PRO A 107 13.39 -2.94 10.09
N ARG A 108 13.28 -4.12 9.48
CA ARG A 108 12.17 -4.39 8.54
C ARG A 108 10.94 -4.88 9.34
N PRO A 109 9.73 -4.37 9.05
CA PRO A 109 8.50 -4.89 9.63
C PRO A 109 8.35 -6.40 9.36
N ASP A 110 7.67 -7.12 10.24
CA ASP A 110 7.42 -8.57 10.08
C ASP A 110 5.99 -8.88 9.59
N LEU A 111 5.10 -7.89 9.63
CA LEU A 111 3.71 -7.97 9.22
C LEU A 111 3.31 -6.76 8.35
N LEU A 112 2.75 -7.06 7.18
CA LEU A 112 2.13 -6.10 6.28
C LEU A 112 0.62 -6.33 6.24
N ILE A 113 -0.15 -5.35 6.70
CA ILE A 113 -1.60 -5.31 6.54
C ILE A 113 -1.92 -4.64 5.20
N LEU A 114 -2.64 -5.34 4.33
CA LEU A 114 -2.94 -4.90 2.99
C LEU A 114 -4.45 -4.67 2.83
N GLY A 115 -4.84 -3.39 2.77
CA GLY A 115 -6.21 -2.93 2.54
C GLY A 115 -6.50 -2.75 1.05
N LEU A 116 -7.41 -3.54 0.49
CA LEU A 116 -7.65 -3.59 -0.96
C LEU A 116 -8.80 -2.70 -1.46
N GLY A 117 -9.22 -1.72 -0.65
CA GLY A 117 -10.32 -0.81 -0.96
C GLY A 117 -11.63 -1.31 -0.34
N PRO A 118 -12.77 -1.25 -1.06
CA PRO A 118 -14.07 -1.61 -0.50
C PRO A 118 -14.28 -3.13 -0.37
N GLU A 119 -13.52 -3.95 -1.07
CA GLU A 119 -13.69 -5.41 -1.11
C GLU A 119 -12.35 -6.15 -0.99
N ILE A 120 -12.39 -7.32 -0.36
CA ILE A 120 -11.24 -8.23 -0.28
C ILE A 120 -11.12 -9.02 -1.59
N ARG A 121 -9.90 -9.18 -2.07
CA ARG A 121 -9.57 -10.00 -3.24
C ARG A 121 -8.38 -10.91 -2.96
N PRO A 122 -8.32 -12.11 -3.56
CA PRO A 122 -7.16 -12.97 -3.42
C PRO A 122 -5.94 -12.33 -4.07
N LEU A 123 -4.79 -12.37 -3.40
CA LEU A 123 -3.52 -11.95 -4.00
C LEU A 123 -3.07 -12.93 -5.07
N SER A 124 -2.46 -12.41 -6.13
CA SER A 124 -1.72 -13.22 -7.08
C SER A 124 -0.56 -13.95 -6.38
N PRO A 125 -0.16 -15.14 -6.85
CA PRO A 125 1.03 -15.82 -6.31
C PRO A 125 2.30 -14.97 -6.43
N ALA A 126 2.44 -14.20 -7.51
CA ALA A 126 3.61 -13.35 -7.75
C ALA A 126 3.71 -12.22 -6.73
N THR A 127 2.61 -11.53 -6.45
CA THR A 127 2.57 -10.47 -5.43
C THR A 127 2.81 -11.03 -4.03
N ARG A 128 2.20 -12.19 -3.71
CA ARG A 128 2.45 -12.86 -2.43
C ARG A 128 3.92 -13.25 -2.28
N GLN A 129 4.54 -13.77 -3.32
CA GLN A 129 5.97 -14.12 -3.31
C GLN A 129 6.84 -12.88 -3.11
N ALA A 130 6.55 -11.77 -3.80
CA ALA A 130 7.29 -10.52 -3.64
C ALA A 130 7.28 -10.00 -2.20
N ILE A 131 6.14 -10.12 -1.49
CA ILE A 131 6.05 -9.74 -0.07
C ILE A 131 6.79 -10.75 0.82
N SER A 132 6.69 -12.05 0.52
CA SER A 132 7.40 -13.10 1.27
C SER A 132 8.93 -13.00 1.12
N ASP A 133 9.43 -12.59 -0.05
CA ASP A 133 10.87 -12.39 -0.32
C ASP A 133 11.44 -11.23 0.49
N LEU A 134 10.59 -10.28 0.89
CA LEU A 134 10.94 -9.24 1.84
C LEU A 134 10.98 -9.75 3.29
N GLY A 135 10.58 -11.00 3.55
CA GLY A 135 10.55 -11.59 4.89
C GLY A 135 9.31 -11.21 5.71
N MET A 136 8.27 -10.68 5.07
CA MET A 136 7.06 -10.21 5.74
C MET A 136 5.91 -11.19 5.59
N ARG A 137 5.09 -11.29 6.62
CA ARG A 137 3.74 -11.89 6.54
C ARG A 137 2.78 -10.86 5.94
N VAL A 138 1.78 -11.33 5.20
CA VAL A 138 0.74 -10.46 4.65
C VAL A 138 -0.65 -10.87 5.16
N GLU A 139 -1.40 -9.88 5.64
CA GLU A 139 -2.81 -10.01 5.99
C GLU A 139 -3.64 -9.15 5.04
N VAL A 140 -4.67 -9.72 4.43
CA VAL A 140 -5.45 -9.05 3.38
C VAL A 140 -6.85 -8.78 3.90
N LEU A 141 -7.24 -7.51 3.89
CA LEU A 141 -8.54 -7.05 4.38
C LEU A 141 -9.12 -5.98 3.44
N ASP A 142 -10.38 -5.64 3.63
CA ASP A 142 -10.90 -4.38 3.12
C ASP A 142 -10.24 -3.22 3.88
N THR A 143 -10.20 -2.05 3.27
CA THR A 143 -9.42 -0.92 3.78
C THR A 143 -9.87 -0.42 5.14
N ARG A 144 -11.17 -0.50 5.47
CA ARG A 144 -11.65 -0.06 6.79
C ARG A 144 -11.15 -0.98 7.88
N ASN A 145 -11.30 -2.29 7.68
CA ASN A 145 -10.84 -3.28 8.63
C ASN A 145 -9.30 -3.30 8.73
N ALA A 146 -8.60 -3.15 7.61
CA ALA A 146 -7.14 -3.00 7.57
C ALA A 146 -6.66 -1.80 8.40
N ALA A 147 -7.29 -0.64 8.25
CA ALA A 147 -6.96 0.57 9.00
C ALA A 147 -7.16 0.36 10.51
N SER A 148 -8.29 -0.24 10.92
CA SER A 148 -8.55 -0.53 12.33
C SER A 148 -7.54 -1.52 12.92
N GLN A 149 -7.19 -2.57 12.17
CA GLN A 149 -6.21 -3.55 12.63
C GLN A 149 -4.81 -2.96 12.74
N TYR A 150 -4.41 -2.12 11.78
CA TYR A 150 -3.15 -1.39 11.84
C TYR A 150 -3.09 -0.51 13.09
N ASN A 151 -4.13 0.30 13.34
CA ASN A 151 -4.16 1.19 14.51
C ASN A 151 -3.99 0.43 15.84
N LEU A 152 -4.64 -0.73 15.96
CA LEU A 152 -4.52 -1.59 17.13
C LEU A 152 -3.07 -2.09 17.28
N LEU A 153 -2.54 -2.75 16.25
CA LEU A 153 -1.24 -3.40 16.31
C LEU A 153 -0.08 -2.41 16.40
N ALA A 154 -0.17 -1.26 15.72
CA ALA A 154 0.80 -0.18 15.81
C ALA A 154 0.89 0.41 17.23
N THR A 155 -0.21 0.36 17.99
CA THR A 155 -0.25 0.80 19.39
C THR A 155 0.26 -0.27 20.34
N GLU A 156 -0.07 -1.55 20.09
CA GLU A 156 0.29 -2.67 20.97
C GLU A 156 1.74 -3.16 20.80
N ARG A 157 2.20 -3.25 19.55
CA ARG A 157 3.52 -3.80 19.18
C ARG A 157 4.54 -2.71 18.83
N GLY A 158 4.05 -1.53 18.45
CA GLY A 158 4.85 -0.45 17.91
C GLY A 158 4.77 -0.37 16.39
N VAL A 159 5.13 0.81 15.87
CA VAL A 159 5.02 1.16 14.44
C VAL A 159 6.13 0.55 13.58
N ASP A 160 7.19 0.03 14.20
CA ASP A 160 8.33 -0.56 13.51
C ASP A 160 8.09 -2.02 13.10
N ASP A 161 7.28 -2.74 13.88
CA ASP A 161 6.98 -4.17 13.65
C ASP A 161 5.89 -4.37 12.59
N VAL A 162 4.97 -3.40 12.45
CA VAL A 162 3.78 -3.52 11.60
C VAL A 162 3.70 -2.39 10.59
N ALA A 163 3.54 -2.76 9.32
CA ALA A 163 3.27 -1.83 8.22
C ALA A 163 1.84 -2.01 7.69
N ALA A 164 1.30 -0.96 7.08
CA ALA A 164 0.03 -1.04 6.35
C ALA A 164 0.14 -0.42 4.96
N ALA A 165 -0.45 -1.09 3.97
CA ALA A 165 -0.59 -0.58 2.60
C ALA A 165 -2.08 -0.56 2.26
N LEU A 166 -2.64 0.63 2.05
CA LEU A 166 -4.08 0.85 2.00
C LEU A 166 -4.48 1.51 0.67
N ILE A 167 -5.43 0.89 -0.03
CA ILE A 167 -6.11 1.44 -1.21
C ILE A 167 -7.34 2.24 -0.75
N PRO A 168 -7.61 3.44 -1.27
CA PRO A 168 -8.76 4.23 -0.82
C PRO A 168 -10.09 3.52 -1.11
N ILE A 169 -11.09 3.76 -0.26
CA ILE A 169 -12.37 3.03 -0.33
C ILE A 169 -13.20 3.37 -1.58
N GLY A 170 -12.94 4.50 -2.23
CA GLY A 170 -13.56 4.88 -3.50
C GLY A 170 -12.87 4.29 -4.72
N TRP A 171 -11.85 3.43 -4.53
CA TRP A 171 -11.17 2.78 -5.65
C TRP A 171 -12.13 1.97 -6.52
N LYS A 172 -12.04 2.20 -7.83
CA LYS A 172 -12.77 1.46 -8.85
C LYS A 172 -11.80 1.03 -9.94
N GLU A 173 -11.83 -0.25 -10.26
CA GLU A 173 -10.98 -0.83 -11.29
C GLU A 173 -11.23 -0.15 -12.64
N GLY A 174 -10.17 0.40 -13.24
CA GLY A 174 -10.22 1.07 -14.54
C GLY A 174 -10.85 2.47 -14.54
N ALA A 175 -11.15 3.07 -13.39
CA ALA A 175 -11.60 4.46 -13.31
C ALA A 175 -10.45 5.42 -13.65
N GLU A 176 -10.79 6.54 -14.29
CA GLU A 176 -9.83 7.55 -14.79
C GLU A 176 -9.72 8.76 -13.84
#